data_AF-A0A1Q9NB51-F1
#
_entry.id   AF-A0A1Q9NB51-F1
#
_cell.length_a   1.000
_cell.length_b   1.000
_cell.length_c   1.000
_cell.angle_alpha   90.00
_cell.angle_beta   90.00
_cell.angle_gamma   90.00
#
_symmetry.space_group_name_H-M   'P 1'
#
loop_
_entity.id
_entity.type
_entity.pdbx_description
1 polymer ?
#
loop_
_entity_poly.entity_id
_entity_poly.type
_entity_poly.pdbx_seq_one_letter_code
_entity_poly.pdbx_strand_id
1 'polypeptide(L)'
;MEIIPLLYNSQWIENRQENLQADSFARDYHMTAEIAADSDGKMRALRIKTIADHGYTDAQASPAKFRAGLFSIATGSYDFKNAFVEVDGVYTNKPPGGVAYRCSFRVTEAVHALERMVDVL
;
A
#
# COMPACT_ATOMS: atom_id res chain seq x y z
N MET A 1 -33.47 1.48 -28.96
CA MET A 1 -33.15 0.38 -28.06
C MET A 1 -33.68 0.78 -26.69
N GLU A 2 -34.93 0.39 -26.40
CA GLU A 2 -35.57 0.75 -25.14
C GLU A 2 -35.03 -0.12 -24.02
N ILE A 3 -34.53 0.52 -22.96
CA ILE A 3 -34.20 -0.17 -21.71
C ILE A 3 -35.54 -0.38 -21.00
N ILE A 4 -36.10 -1.58 -21.11
CA ILE A 4 -37.27 -1.99 -20.32
C ILE A 4 -36.77 -2.26 -18.89
N PRO A 5 -37.23 -1.53 -17.87
CA PRO A 5 -36.84 -1.80 -16.49
C PRO A 5 -37.43 -3.15 -16.04
N LEU A 6 -36.57 -4.03 -15.52
CA LEU A 6 -37.01 -5.31 -14.95
C LEU A 6 -37.87 -5.05 -13.70
N LEU A 7 -39.13 -5.49 -13.73
CA LEU A 7 -40.10 -5.39 -12.63
C LEU A 7 -39.85 -6.38 -11.48
N TYR A 8 -38.64 -6.96 -11.39
CA TYR A 8 -38.29 -7.99 -10.41
C TYR A 8 -37.19 -7.50 -9.48
N ASN A 9 -37.29 -7.91 -8.20
CA ASN A 9 -36.25 -7.64 -7.22
C ASN A 9 -34.98 -8.40 -7.64
N SER A 10 -33.96 -7.64 -8.04
CA SER A 10 -32.72 -8.18 -8.59
C SER A 10 -31.69 -8.25 -7.47
N GLN A 11 -31.20 -9.45 -7.14
CA GLN A 11 -30.12 -9.65 -6.19
C GLN A 11 -28.95 -10.32 -6.91
N TRP A 12 -27.77 -9.71 -6.82
CA TRP A 12 -26.53 -10.31 -7.27
C TRP A 12 -25.65 -10.59 -6.06
N ILE A 13 -25.17 -11.83 -5.96
CA ILE A 13 -24.20 -12.26 -4.96
C ILE A 13 -23.12 -12.99 -5.74
N GLU A 14 -21.90 -12.49 -5.68
CA GLU A 14 -20.73 -13.19 -6.21
C GLU A 14 -20.44 -14.48 -5.44
N ASN A 15 -19.96 -15.47 -6.18
CA ASN A 15 -19.31 -16.60 -5.58
C ASN A 15 -17.86 -16.24 -5.17
N ARG A 16 -17.21 -17.13 -4.42
CA ARG A 16 -15.83 -16.90 -3.93
C ARG A 16 -14.81 -16.68 -5.06
N GLN A 17 -14.94 -17.40 -6.18
CA GLN A 17 -13.98 -17.26 -7.28
C GLN A 17 -14.15 -15.92 -8.00
N GLU A 18 -15.40 -15.49 -8.20
CA GLU A 18 -15.70 -14.17 -8.75
C GLU A 18 -15.12 -13.07 -7.86
N ASN A 19 -15.36 -13.11 -6.55
CA ASN A 19 -14.79 -12.14 -5.61
C ASN A 19 -13.25 -12.13 -5.67
N LEU A 20 -12.59 -13.29 -5.53
CA LEU A 20 -11.13 -13.35 -5.49
C LEU A 20 -10.43 -12.93 -6.80
N GLN A 21 -11.13 -12.98 -7.94
CA GLN A 21 -10.58 -12.63 -9.24
C GLN A 21 -10.90 -11.20 -9.67
N ALA A 22 -12.10 -10.71 -9.35
CA ALA A 22 -12.60 -9.42 -9.82
C ALA A 22 -12.48 -8.31 -8.78
N ASP A 23 -12.48 -8.65 -7.50
CA ASP A 23 -12.37 -7.66 -6.43
C ASP A 23 -10.93 -7.10 -6.35
N SER A 24 -10.83 -5.99 -5.63
CA SER A 24 -9.63 -5.19 -5.53
C SER A 24 -8.61 -5.84 -4.61
N PHE A 25 -7.32 -5.60 -4.89
CA PHE A 25 -6.24 -6.04 -4.01
C PHE A 25 -5.71 -4.88 -3.15
N ALA A 26 -5.21 -5.25 -1.98
CA ALA A 26 -4.82 -4.26 -0.98
C ALA A 26 -3.37 -3.81 -1.09
N ARG A 27 -2.47 -4.77 -1.37
CA ARG A 27 -1.02 -4.61 -1.23
C ARG A 27 -0.33 -5.31 -2.39
N ASP A 28 0.56 -4.59 -3.05
CA ASP A 28 1.58 -5.15 -3.95
C ASP A 28 2.72 -4.12 -4.05
N TYR A 29 3.61 -4.21 -3.07
CA TYR A 29 4.65 -3.21 -2.78
C TYR A 29 6.00 -3.88 -2.90
N HIS A 30 6.81 -3.40 -3.84
CA HIS A 30 8.19 -3.83 -4.00
C HIS A 30 9.09 -2.77 -3.37
N MET A 31 9.64 -3.09 -2.19
CA MET A 31 10.38 -2.14 -1.36
C MET A 31 11.87 -2.48 -1.32
N THR A 32 12.70 -1.47 -1.56
CA THR A 32 14.13 -1.50 -1.25
C THR A 32 14.38 -0.53 -0.11
N ALA A 33 14.92 -1.04 0.99
CA ALA A 33 15.18 -0.28 2.19
C ALA A 33 16.67 -0.32 2.57
N GLU A 34 17.18 0.80 3.04
CA GLU A 34 18.55 0.98 3.49
C GLU A 34 18.54 1.69 4.84
N ILE A 35 19.40 1.23 5.75
CA ILE A 35 19.51 1.77 7.09
C ILE A 35 20.97 2.06 7.39
N ALA A 36 21.23 3.17 8.07
CA ALA A 36 22.55 3.53 8.57
C ALA A 36 22.51 3.58 10.10
N ALA A 37 23.46 2.91 10.74
CA ALA A 37 23.70 2.95 12.18
C ALA A 37 25.19 3.18 12.45
N ASP A 38 25.51 3.69 13.64
CA ASP A 38 26.90 3.75 14.12
C ASP A 38 27.30 2.50 14.92
N SER A 39 28.56 2.45 15.35
CA SER A 39 29.11 1.33 16.13
C SER A 39 28.43 1.10 17.48
N ASP A 40 27.72 2.11 18.00
CA ASP A 40 27.00 2.02 19.27
C ASP A 40 25.54 1.54 19.06
N GLY A 41 25.19 1.15 17.82
CA GLY A 41 23.86 0.69 17.44
C GLY A 41 22.85 1.82 17.26
N LYS A 42 23.27 3.09 17.26
CA LYS A 42 22.34 4.21 17.09
C LYS A 42 22.00 4.40 15.63
N MET A 43 20.72 4.22 15.31
CA MET A 43 20.15 4.50 14.00
C MET A 43 20.31 5.99 13.62
N ARG A 44 20.86 6.25 12.43
CA ARG A 44 21.19 7.59 11.94
C ARG A 44 20.33 8.01 10.76
N ALA A 45 20.10 7.09 9.82
CA ALA A 45 19.32 7.38 8.62
C ALA A 45 18.53 6.17 8.12
N LEU A 46 17.40 6.47 7.47
CA LEU A 46 16.55 5.49 6.80
C LEU A 46 16.23 5.98 5.39
N ARG A 47 16.36 5.10 4.39
CA ARG A 47 15.90 5.35 3.03
C ARG A 47 15.05 4.19 2.55
N ILE A 48 13.84 4.48 2.05
CA ILE A 48 12.95 3.48 1.46
C ILE A 48 12.51 3.96 0.08
N LYS A 49 12.69 3.09 -0.92
CA LYS A 49 12.13 3.26 -2.26
C LYS A 49 11.13 2.16 -2.53
N THR A 50 9.97 2.54 -3.04
CA THR A 50 8.85 1.62 -3.23
C THR A 50 8.28 1.75 -4.63
N ILE A 51 8.11 0.62 -5.32
CA ILE A 51 7.23 0.52 -6.49
C ILE A 51 5.90 -0.06 -6.02
N ALA A 52 4.81 0.68 -6.20
CA ALA A 52 3.47 0.32 -5.75
C ALA A 52 2.57 0.03 -6.96
N ASP A 53 2.10 -1.21 -7.08
CA ASP A 53 1.15 -1.58 -8.12
C ASP A 53 -0.28 -1.18 -7.72
N HIS A 54 -0.90 -0.34 -8.54
CA HIS A 54 -2.26 0.15 -8.36
C HIS A 54 -3.28 -0.57 -9.24
N GLY A 55 -2.89 -1.65 -9.95
CA GLY A 55 -3.78 -2.33 -10.88
C GLY A 55 -4.18 -1.43 -12.05
N TYR A 56 -5.35 -1.68 -12.64
CA TYR A 56 -5.83 -0.83 -13.74
C TYR A 56 -6.32 0.55 -13.29
N THR A 57 -6.63 0.72 -11.99
CA THR A 57 -7.05 1.99 -11.41
C THR A 57 -6.64 2.06 -9.95
N ASP A 58 -6.15 3.23 -9.55
CA ASP A 58 -5.83 3.50 -8.16
C ASP A 58 -7.13 3.64 -7.36
N ALA A 59 -7.42 2.64 -6.52
CA ALA A 59 -8.58 2.60 -5.64
C ALA A 59 -8.20 2.93 -4.19
N GLN A 60 -7.06 3.60 -3.99
CA GLN A 60 -6.61 4.00 -2.67
C GLN A 60 -7.56 4.98 -1.99
N ALA A 61 -7.97 4.63 -0.77
CA ALA A 61 -8.76 5.50 0.10
C ALA A 61 -7.87 6.53 0.80
N SER A 62 -7.27 7.47 0.05
CA SER A 62 -6.41 8.52 0.62
C SER A 62 -6.80 9.92 0.16
N PRO A 63 -6.63 10.96 1.02
CA PRO A 63 -6.73 12.34 0.58
C PRO A 63 -5.74 12.63 -0.56
N ALA A 64 -6.15 13.42 -1.55
CA ALA A 64 -5.30 13.78 -2.71
C ALA A 64 -3.94 14.41 -2.31
N LYS A 65 -3.86 15.01 -1.13
CA LYS A 65 -2.61 15.56 -0.55
C LYS A 65 -1.58 14.48 -0.20
N PHE A 66 -2.02 13.26 0.10
CA PHE A 66 -1.19 12.15 0.55
C PHE A 66 -1.30 10.97 -0.40
N ARG A 67 -0.70 11.10 -1.59
CA ARG A 67 -0.78 10.06 -2.64
C ARG A 67 -0.19 8.71 -2.21
N ALA A 68 0.79 8.71 -1.32
CA ALA A 68 1.33 7.49 -0.70
C ALA A 68 0.62 7.10 0.62
N GLY A 69 -0.53 7.68 0.94
CA GLY A 69 -1.21 7.48 2.22
C GLY A 69 -0.38 8.02 3.39
N LEU A 70 -0.32 7.26 4.47
CA LEU A 70 0.44 7.56 5.70
C LEU A 70 1.81 6.88 5.70
N PHE A 71 2.37 6.54 4.52
CA PHE A 71 3.69 5.90 4.44
C PHE A 71 4.80 6.74 5.12
N SER A 72 4.59 8.04 5.32
CA SER A 72 5.48 8.89 6.12
C SER A 72 5.70 8.38 7.57
N ILE A 73 4.89 7.45 8.06
CA ILE A 73 5.12 6.74 9.34
C ILE A 73 6.30 5.76 9.28
N ALA A 74 7.01 5.65 8.17
CA ALA A 74 8.07 4.67 7.98
C ALA A 74 9.27 4.78 8.94
N THR A 75 9.38 5.84 9.75
CA THR A 75 10.33 5.91 10.88
C THR A 75 9.85 5.14 12.11
N GLY A 76 8.57 4.77 12.16
CA GLY A 76 7.92 4.05 13.25
C GLY A 76 8.16 4.73 14.60
N SER A 77 8.58 3.93 15.56
CA SER A 77 8.86 4.36 16.94
C SER A 77 10.33 4.79 17.16
N TYR A 78 11.14 4.87 16.10
CA TYR A 78 12.58 5.10 16.21
C TYR A 78 12.97 6.55 15.89
N ASP A 79 14.01 7.04 16.57
CA ASP A 79 14.49 8.42 16.45
C ASP A 79 15.47 8.62 15.28
N PHE A 80 14.95 8.55 14.05
CA PHE A 80 15.72 8.91 12.86
C PHE A 80 15.83 10.44 12.70
N LYS A 81 17.05 10.96 12.61
CA LYS A 81 17.27 12.39 12.29
C LYS A 81 17.19 12.68 10.79
N ASN A 82 17.42 11.67 9.95
CA ASN A 82 17.31 11.76 8.51
C ASN A 82 16.52 10.57 7.98
N ALA A 83 15.39 10.83 7.33
CA ALA A 83 14.59 9.79 6.69
C ALA A 83 14.13 10.28 5.33
N PHE A 84 14.22 9.41 4.33
CA PHE A 84 13.73 9.67 2.98
C PHE A 84 12.89 8.50 2.48
N VAL A 85 11.72 8.83 1.93
CA VAL A 85 10.80 7.87 1.34
C VAL A 85 10.42 8.38 -0.05
N GLU A 86 10.44 7.47 -1.01
CA GLU A 86 9.91 7.68 -2.35
C GLU A 86 9.00 6.51 -2.72
N VAL A 87 7.84 6.81 -3.31
CA VAL A 87 6.85 5.80 -3.72
C VAL A 87 6.42 6.12 -5.15
N ASP A 88 6.78 5.22 -6.06
CA ASP A 88 6.40 5.26 -7.46
C ASP A 88 5.18 4.37 -7.69
N GLY A 89 4.04 4.98 -8.00
CA GLY A 89 2.83 4.26 -8.37
C GLY A 89 2.87 3.82 -9.83
N VAL A 90 2.60 2.53 -10.08
CA VAL A 90 2.52 1.95 -11.44
C VAL A 90 1.14 1.36 -11.69
N TYR A 91 0.67 1.47 -12.95
CA TYR A 91 -0.57 0.84 -13.40
C TYR A 91 -0.27 -0.45 -14.14
N THR A 92 -1.08 -1.49 -13.87
CA THR A 92 -0.94 -2.82 -14.47
C THR A 92 -2.29 -3.34 -14.96
N ASN A 93 -2.31 -4.55 -15.51
CA ASN A 93 -3.55 -5.21 -15.95
C ASN A 93 -4.25 -6.02 -14.84
N LYS A 94 -3.86 -5.85 -13.57
CA LYS A 94 -4.52 -6.47 -12.41
C LYS A 94 -5.83 -5.73 -12.06
N PRO A 95 -6.74 -6.35 -11.26
CA PRO A 95 -7.90 -5.67 -10.65
C PRO A 95 -7.50 -4.39 -9.90
N PRO A 96 -8.44 -3.52 -9.48
CA PRO A 96 -8.10 -2.26 -8.83
C PRO A 96 -7.18 -2.48 -7.62
N GLY A 97 -6.09 -1.75 -7.58
CA GLY A 97 -5.08 -1.88 -6.54
C GLY A 97 -5.20 -0.79 -5.50
N GLY A 98 -4.61 -1.06 -4.35
CA GLY A 98 -4.43 -0.07 -3.30
C GLY A 98 -5.63 0.11 -2.37
N VAL A 99 -6.62 -0.77 -2.41
CA VAL A 99 -7.81 -0.67 -1.53
C VAL A 99 -7.44 -0.80 -0.05
N ALA A 100 -8.26 -0.18 0.80
CA ALA A 100 -8.10 -0.24 2.23
C ALA A 100 -8.36 -1.66 2.77
N TYR A 101 -7.33 -2.35 3.28
CA TYR A 101 -7.48 -3.64 3.95
C TYR A 101 -6.93 -3.60 5.36
N ARG A 102 -7.81 -3.86 6.34
CA ARG A 102 -7.51 -3.85 7.79
C ARG A 102 -6.68 -2.64 8.22
N CYS A 103 -7.22 -1.44 7.96
CA CYS A 103 -6.53 -0.16 8.10
C CYS A 103 -5.36 -0.04 7.10
N SER A 104 -5.58 0.63 5.97
CA SER A 104 -4.51 0.83 4.99
C SER A 104 -4.48 2.27 4.52
N PHE A 105 -3.64 3.01 5.21
CA PHE A 105 -2.89 4.13 4.66
C PHE A 105 -1.40 3.73 4.55
N ARG A 106 -1.13 2.48 4.15
CA ARG A 106 0.22 1.93 3.99
C ARG A 106 1.07 1.78 5.26
N VAL A 107 0.42 1.75 6.42
CA VAL A 107 1.07 1.62 7.73
C VAL A 107 1.76 0.25 7.87
N THR A 108 1.08 -0.83 7.47
CA THR A 108 1.62 -2.19 7.64
C THR A 108 2.85 -2.42 6.78
N GLU A 109 2.87 -1.96 5.53
CA GLU A 109 4.03 -2.06 4.63
C GLU A 109 5.21 -1.28 5.18
N ALA A 110 4.98 -0.04 5.62
CA ALA A 110 6.00 0.83 6.18
C ALA A 110 6.63 0.24 7.44
N VAL A 111 5.79 -0.23 8.39
CA VAL A 111 6.28 -0.87 9.63
C VAL A 111 6.98 -2.19 9.33
N HIS A 112 6.44 -3.01 8.43
CA HIS A 112 7.10 -4.26 8.06
C HIS A 112 8.50 -4.02 7.49
N ALA A 113 8.65 -3.08 6.54
CA ALA A 113 9.95 -2.73 5.98
C ALA A 113 10.92 -2.21 7.06
N LEU A 114 10.46 -1.30 7.92
CA LEU A 114 11.25 -0.75 9.01
C LEU A 114 11.75 -1.82 9.98
N GLU A 115 10.86 -2.65 10.53
CA GLU A 115 11.26 -3.68 11.50
C GLU A 115 12.19 -4.71 10.87
N ARG A 116 12.09 -4.93 9.56
CA ARG A 116 13.05 -5.78 8.82
C ARG A 116 14.43 -5.16 8.71
N MET A 117 14.52 -3.84 8.61
CA MET A 117 15.80 -3.12 8.65
C MET A 117 16.41 -3.10 10.05
N VAL A 118 15.58 -3.01 11.09
CA VAL A 118 16.06 -3.04 12.48
C VAL A 118 16.62 -4.42 12.83
N ASP A 119 15.96 -5.49 12.40
CA ASP A 119 16.41 -6.87 12.69
C ASP A 119 17.72 -7.27 11.97
N VAL A 120 18.23 -6.49 11.02
CA VAL A 120 19.53 -6.72 10.35
C VAL A 120 20.65 -5.83 10.87
N LEU A 121 20.36 -4.93 11.82
CA LEU A 121 21.36 -4.16 12.57
C LEU A 121 21.92 -4.99 13.75
#